data_AF-A0A8R1IRB4-F1
#
_entry.id   AF-A0A8R1IRB4-F1
#
_cell.length_a   1.000
_cell.length_b   1.000
_cell.length_c   1.000
_cell.angle_alpha   90.00
_cell.angle_beta   90.00
_cell.angle_gamma   90.00
#
_symmetry.space_group_name_H-M   'P 1'
#
loop_
_entity.id
_entity.type
_entity.pdbx_description
1 polymer ?
#
loop_
_entity_poly.entity_id
_entity_poly.type
_entity_poly.pdbx_seq_one_letter_code
_entity_poly.pdbx_strand_id
1 'polypeptide(L)'
;MLARHNGSIEISKFDLPNFANLRSALHRILFDESYQRNAENLAKRLEKQPFKPKEMLVRHFEFGAEFGIQPGLDCNIRNMTFAEYFLLDVLAFFATCATVIIVLVYLVLKRVVSVIKSVRSKSKLE
;
A
#
# COMPACT_ATOMS: atom_id res chain seq x y z
N MET A 1 -14.84 10.05 0.82
CA MET A 1 -15.14 10.07 -0.64
C MET A 1 -15.21 11.49 -1.20
N LEU A 2 -15.95 12.42 -0.57
CA LEU A 2 -16.05 13.81 -1.03
C LEU A 2 -14.69 14.54 -1.06
N ALA A 3 -13.84 14.31 -0.05
CA ALA A 3 -12.49 14.87 0.01
C ALA A 3 -11.60 14.39 -1.16
N ARG A 4 -11.80 13.17 -1.68
CA ARG A 4 -11.08 12.65 -2.87
C ARG A 4 -11.42 13.42 -4.13
N HIS A 5 -12.61 14.02 -4.19
CA HIS A 5 -13.05 14.85 -5.29
C HIS A 5 -12.83 16.34 -5.03
N ASN A 6 -12.04 16.71 -4.01
CA ASN A 6 -11.75 18.09 -3.63
C ASN A 6 -13.00 18.93 -3.37
N GLY A 7 -14.11 18.29 -2.99
CA GLY A 7 -15.39 18.95 -2.68
C GLY A 7 -15.64 19.09 -1.18
N SER A 8 -14.73 18.60 -0.33
CA SER A 8 -14.83 18.72 1.12
C SER A 8 -13.45 18.74 1.77
N ILE A 9 -13.37 19.18 3.02
CA ILE A 9 -12.19 19.07 3.88
C ILE A 9 -12.45 17.99 4.93
N GLU A 10 -11.52 17.04 5.07
CA GLU A 10 -11.58 16.01 6.11
C GLU A 10 -10.90 16.52 7.38
N ILE A 11 -11.59 16.39 8.52
CA ILE A 11 -11.07 16.77 9.83
C ILE A 11 -11.25 15.55 10.76
N SER A 12 -10.19 15.18 11.45
CA SER A 12 -10.25 14.11 12.45
C SER A 12 -11.11 14.52 13.64
N LYS A 13 -11.84 13.56 14.23
CA LYS A 13 -12.62 13.80 15.46
C LYS A 13 -11.74 14.33 16.60
N PHE A 14 -10.48 13.91 16.65
CA PHE A 14 -9.52 14.34 17.67
C PHE A 14 -9.05 15.78 17.49
N ASP A 15 -9.18 16.35 16.29
CA ASP A 15 -8.77 17.72 15.98
C ASP A 15 -9.91 18.75 16.15
N LEU A 16 -11.13 18.31 16.44
CA LEU A 16 -12.30 19.18 16.67
C LEU A 16 -12.11 20.21 17.80
N PRO A 17 -11.43 19.89 18.93
CA PRO A 17 -11.17 20.88 19.98
C PRO A 17 -10.24 22.02 19.51
N ASN A 18 -9.47 21.81 18.45
CA ASN A 18 -8.58 22.83 17.90
C ASN A 18 -9.38 23.83 17.05
N PHE A 19 -9.79 24.92 17.69
CA PHE A 19 -10.57 25.98 17.04
C PHE A 19 -9.88 26.59 15.80
N ALA A 20 -8.55 26.68 15.79
CA ALA A 20 -7.82 27.23 14.65
C ALA A 20 -7.96 26.36 13.40
N ASN A 21 -7.87 25.04 13.56
CA ASN A 21 -8.05 24.08 12.47
C ASN A 21 -9.49 24.11 11.95
N LEU A 22 -10.48 24.14 12.85
CA LEU A 22 -11.88 24.22 12.45
C LEU A 22 -12.21 25.53 11.72
N ARG A 23 -11.74 26.67 12.26
CA ARG A 23 -11.93 27.99 11.65
C ARG A 23 -11.31 28.07 10.27
N SER A 24 -10.08 27.58 10.12
CA SER A 24 -9.39 27.60 8.82
C SER A 24 -10.08 26.72 7.78
N ALA A 25 -10.56 25.53 8.17
CA ALA A 25 -11.31 24.65 7.27
C ALA A 25 -12.64 25.27 6.83
N LEU A 26 -13.42 25.84 7.76
CA LEU A 26 -14.66 26.55 7.44
C LEU A 26 -14.40 27.75 6.52
N HIS A 27 -13.39 28.55 6.83
CA HIS A 27 -13.03 29.69 6.00
C HIS A 27 -12.68 29.26 4.56
N ARG A 28 -11.90 28.18 4.41
CA ARG A 28 -11.57 27.64 3.08
C ARG A 28 -12.82 27.16 2.35
N ILE A 29 -13.69 26.38 2.99
CA ILE A 29 -14.92 25.88 2.33
C ILE A 29 -15.85 27.02 1.89
N LEU A 30 -15.95 28.09 2.69
CA LEU A 30 -16.87 29.19 2.41
C LEU A 30 -16.35 30.19 1.36
N PHE A 31 -15.04 30.42 1.31
CA PHE A 31 -14.46 31.50 0.49
C PHE A 31 -13.62 31.01 -0.70
N ASP A 32 -13.25 29.73 -0.76
CA ASP A 32 -12.56 29.16 -1.90
C ASP A 32 -13.58 28.53 -2.86
N GLU A 33 -13.82 29.20 -3.99
CA GLU A 33 -14.78 28.77 -5.03
C GLU A 33 -14.47 27.39 -5.62
N SER A 34 -13.23 26.91 -5.49
CA SER A 34 -12.85 25.59 -6.01
C SER A 34 -13.70 24.47 -5.40
N TYR A 35 -14.07 24.57 -4.12
CA TYR A 35 -14.91 23.57 -3.45
C TYR A 35 -16.31 23.52 -4.04
N GLN A 36 -16.93 24.69 -4.29
CA GLN A 36 -18.24 24.76 -4.96
C GLN A 36 -18.17 24.18 -6.37
N ARG A 37 -17.17 24.59 -7.16
CA ARG A 37 -17.00 24.10 -8.53
C ARG A 37 -16.80 22.59 -8.58
N ASN A 38 -16.01 22.04 -7.66
CA ASN A 38 -15.79 20.60 -7.56
C ASN A 38 -17.04 19.85 -7.12
N ALA A 39 -17.82 20.40 -6.17
CA ALA A 39 -19.09 19.82 -5.74
C ALA A 39 -20.12 19.79 -6.89
N GLU A 40 -20.26 20.89 -7.65
CA GLU A 40 -21.14 20.94 -8.82
C GLU A 40 -20.71 19.98 -9.92
N ASN A 41 -19.40 19.88 -10.18
CA ASN A 41 -18.86 18.92 -11.13
C ASN A 41 -19.14 17.48 -10.70
N LEU A 42 -19.01 17.17 -9.40
CA LEU A 42 -19.34 15.87 -8.86
C LEU A 42 -20.84 15.57 -9.00
N ALA A 43 -21.71 16.54 -8.70
CA ALA A 43 -23.15 16.40 -8.87
C ALA A 43 -23.52 16.10 -10.34
N LYS A 44 -22.96 16.87 -11.29
CA LYS A 44 -23.14 16.64 -12.75
C LYS A 44 -22.68 15.24 -13.16
N ARG A 45 -21.56 14.75 -12.62
CA ARG A 45 -21.07 13.38 -12.89
C ARG A 45 -22.04 12.34 -12.38
N LEU A 46 -22.53 12.47 -11.14
CA LEU A 46 -23.49 11.55 -10.53
C LEU A 46 -24.82 11.52 -11.30
N GLU A 47 -25.29 12.68 -11.78
CA GLU A 47 -26.51 12.77 -12.56
C GLU A 47 -26.37 12.09 -13.93
N LYS A 48 -25.24 12.31 -14.60
CA LYS A 48 -24.93 11.78 -15.94
C LYS A 48 -24.22 10.43 -15.92
N GLN A 49 -24.26 9.69 -14.81
CA GLN A 49 -23.74 8.32 -14.79
C GLN A 49 -24.49 7.45 -15.82
N PRO A 50 -23.80 6.55 -16.52
CA PRO A 50 -24.39 5.74 -17.59
C PRO A 50 -25.51 4.82 -17.08
N PHE A 51 -25.38 4.34 -15.84
CA PHE A 51 -26.40 3.53 -15.16
C PHE A 51 -26.72 4.17 -13.83
N LYS A 52 -28.01 4.29 -13.51
CA LYS A 52 -28.41 4.78 -12.19
C LYS A 52 -28.07 3.72 -11.12
N PRO A 53 -27.78 4.11 -9.87
CA PRO A 53 -27.42 3.16 -8.82
C PRO A 53 -28.41 2.00 -8.62
N LYS A 54 -29.72 2.28 -8.77
CA LYS A 54 -30.78 1.26 -8.72
C LYS A 54 -30.63 0.22 -9.83
N GLU A 55 -30.39 0.67 -11.05
CA GLU A 55 -30.25 -0.21 -12.22
C GLU A 55 -28.95 -1.02 -12.15
N MET A 56 -27.85 -0.38 -11.72
CA MET A 56 -26.58 -1.04 -11.48
C MET A 56 -26.73 -2.18 -10.46
N LEU A 57 -27.47 -1.95 -9.37
CA LEU A 57 -27.75 -2.97 -8.38
C LEU A 57 -28.48 -4.17 -8.99
N VAL A 58 -29.57 -3.93 -9.72
CA VAL A 58 -30.36 -4.99 -10.36
C VAL A 58 -29.50 -5.82 -11.31
N ARG A 59 -28.70 -5.17 -12.16
CA ARG A 59 -27.81 -5.87 -13.09
C ARG A 59 -26.75 -6.73 -12.40
N HIS A 60 -26.20 -6.27 -11.28
CA HIS A 60 -25.27 -7.09 -10.49
C HIS A 60 -25.95 -8.33 -9.90
N PHE A 61 -27.20 -8.21 -9.45
CA PHE A 61 -27.98 -9.36 -9.00
C PHE A 61 -28.34 -10.32 -10.14
N GLU A 62 -28.75 -9.80 -11.29
CA GLU A 62 -29.04 -10.60 -12.48
C GLU A 62 -27.79 -11.38 -12.92
N PHE A 63 -26.63 -10.71 -13.01
CA PHE A 63 -25.36 -11.34 -13.31
C PHE A 63 -24.99 -12.43 -12.29
N GLY A 64 -25.16 -12.15 -10.99
CA GLY A 64 -24.92 -13.13 -9.93
C GLY A 64 -25.90 -14.31 -9.98
N ALA A 65 -27.15 -14.10 -10.39
CA ALA A 65 -28.13 -15.15 -10.56
C ALA A 65 -27.84 -16.04 -11.79
N GLU A 66 -27.36 -15.44 -12.88
CA GLU A 66 -27.03 -16.15 -14.13
C GLU A 66 -25.75 -16.98 -14.01
N PHE A 67 -24.69 -16.41 -13.42
CA PHE A 67 -23.35 -17.02 -13.39
C PHE A 67 -22.94 -17.57 -12.01
N GLY A 68 -23.76 -17.37 -10.98
CA GLY A 68 -23.46 -17.81 -9.62
C GLY A 68 -22.31 -17.03 -8.98
N ILE A 69 -21.57 -17.70 -8.07
CA ILE A 69 -20.41 -17.11 -7.38
C ILE A 69 -19.19 -17.20 -8.29
N GLN A 70 -18.64 -16.05 -8.66
CA GLN A 70 -17.38 -16.00 -9.41
C GLN A 70 -16.22 -16.13 -8.43
N PRO A 71 -15.32 -17.12 -8.58
CA PRO A 71 -14.21 -17.35 -7.64
C PRO A 71 -13.24 -16.17 -7.53
N GLY A 72 -13.20 -15.28 -8.52
CA GLY A 72 -12.39 -14.05 -8.50
C GLY A 72 -13.05 -12.84 -7.82
N LEU A 73 -14.33 -12.91 -7.45
CA LEU A 73 -15.03 -11.82 -6.75
C LEU A 73 -14.94 -11.96 -5.22
N ASP A 74 -14.49 -13.11 -4.71
CA ASP A 74 -14.19 -13.27 -3.28
C ASP A 74 -12.72 -12.94 -2.99
N CYS A 75 -12.47 -12.34 -1.84
CA CYS A 75 -11.12 -12.08 -1.38
C CYS A 75 -10.46 -13.42 -1.01
N ASN A 76 -9.48 -13.84 -1.81
CA ASN A 76 -8.79 -15.12 -1.62
C ASN A 76 -8.06 -15.25 -0.26
N ILE A 77 -7.89 -14.13 0.47
CA ILE A 77 -7.33 -14.09 1.83
C ILE A 77 -8.06 -15.07 2.77
N ARG A 78 -9.38 -15.30 2.59
CA ARG A 78 -10.16 -16.23 3.42
C ARG A 78 -9.67 -17.68 3.32
N ASN A 79 -9.14 -18.06 2.16
CA ASN A 79 -8.73 -19.43 1.85
C ASN A 79 -7.20 -19.62 1.94
N MET A 80 -6.45 -18.55 2.21
CA MET A 80 -4.99 -18.62 2.31
C MET A 80 -4.55 -19.27 3.62
N THR A 81 -3.54 -20.12 3.52
CA THR A 81 -2.87 -20.67 4.69
C THR A 81 -2.02 -19.59 5.39
N PHE A 82 -1.66 -19.84 6.65
CA PHE A 82 -0.76 -18.95 7.40
C PHE A 82 0.56 -18.69 6.64
N ALA A 83 1.11 -19.71 5.97
CA ALA A 83 2.36 -19.60 5.24
C ALA A 83 2.24 -18.67 4.02
N GLU A 84 1.16 -18.79 3.25
CA GLU A 84 0.89 -17.94 2.08
C GLU A 84 0.58 -16.50 2.49
N TYR A 85 -0.20 -16.33 3.57
CA TYR A 85 -0.56 -15.01 4.07
C TYR A 85 0.68 -14.19 4.50
N PHE A 86 1.67 -14.84 5.11
CA PHE A 86 2.92 -14.20 5.53
C PHE A 86 4.06 -14.31 4.50
N LEU A 87 3.82 -14.92 3.34
CA LEU A 87 4.82 -15.14 2.28
C LEU A 87 6.13 -15.74 2.83
N LEU A 88 6.00 -16.80 3.63
CA LEU A 88 7.15 -17.40 4.32
C LEU A 88 8.21 -17.96 3.35
N ASP A 89 7.80 -18.39 2.16
CA ASP A 89 8.68 -18.84 1.09
C ASP A 89 9.58 -17.70 0.56
N VAL A 90 9.01 -16.52 0.34
CA VAL A 90 9.72 -15.31 -0.08
C VAL A 90 10.68 -14.85 1.02
N LEU A 91 10.23 -14.88 2.28
CA LEU A 91 11.07 -14.51 3.42
C LEU A 91 12.26 -15.48 3.58
N ALA A 92 12.02 -16.79 3.40
CA ALA A 92 13.06 -17.80 3.41
C ALA A 92 14.07 -17.61 2.25
N PHE A 93 13.59 -17.24 1.05
CA PHE A 93 14.47 -16.92 -0.07
C PHE A 93 15.41 -15.75 0.27
N PHE A 94 14.89 -14.65 0.81
CA PHE A 94 15.73 -13.52 1.21
C PHE A 94 16.71 -13.89 2.34
N ALA A 95 16.29 -14.69 3.32
CA ALA A 95 17.16 -15.16 4.40
C ALA A 95 18.30 -16.04 3.89
N THR A 96 18.03 -16.93 2.92
CA THR A 96 19.08 -17.76 2.31
C THR A 96 20.05 -16.92 1.48
N CYS A 97 19.58 -15.95 0.70
CA CYS A 97 20.45 -15.00 0.01
C CYS A 97 21.35 -14.22 0.99
N ALA A 98 20.78 -13.68 2.08
CA ALA A 98 21.53 -12.95 3.08
C ALA A 98 22.62 -13.81 3.76
N THR A 99 22.28 -15.04 4.14
CA THR A 99 23.25 -15.97 4.75
C THR A 99 24.39 -16.34 3.79
N VAL A 100 24.10 -16.59 2.50
CA VAL A 100 25.13 -16.86 1.49
C VAL A 100 26.08 -15.67 1.34
N ILE A 101 25.55 -14.44 1.31
CA ILE A 101 26.36 -13.23 1.24
C ILE A 101 27.27 -13.11 2.47
N ILE A 102 26.73 -13.33 3.67
CA ILE A 102 27.51 -13.29 4.92
C ILE A 102 28.63 -14.33 4.91
N VAL A 103 28.34 -15.57 4.47
CA VAL A 103 29.34 -16.64 4.38
C VAL A 103 30.43 -16.29 3.36
N LEU A 104 30.06 -15.76 2.19
CA LEU A 104 31.02 -15.29 1.18
C LEU A 104 31.96 -14.21 1.74
N VAL A 105 31.40 -13.20 2.41
CA VAL A 105 32.19 -12.13 3.04
C VAL A 105 33.14 -12.72 4.10
N TYR A 106 32.66 -13.62 4.95
CA TYR A 106 33.49 -14.28 5.95
C TYR A 106 34.64 -15.09 5.32
N LEU A 107 34.38 -15.84 4.25
CA LEU A 107 35.40 -16.62 3.54
C LEU A 107 36.46 -15.73 2.90
N VAL A 108 36.05 -14.61 2.28
CA VAL A 108 36.97 -13.62 1.71
C VAL A 108 37.85 -13.02 2.81
N LEU A 109 37.27 -12.58 3.92
CA LEU A 109 38.02 -12.05 5.05
C LEU A 109 39.02 -13.07 5.63
N LYS A 110 38.58 -14.32 5.81
CA LYS A 110 39.46 -15.41 6.28
C LYS A 110 40.63 -15.65 5.33
N ARG A 111 40.38 -15.67 4.02
CA ARG A 111 41.43 -15.80 2.99
C ARG A 111 42.41 -14.65 3.05
N VAL A 112 41.94 -13.40 3.13
CA VAL A 112 42.79 -12.21 3.25
C VAL A 112 43.68 -12.28 4.49
N VAL A 113 43.11 -12.62 5.66
CA VAL A 113 43.88 -12.77 6.91
C VAL A 113 44.92 -13.89 6.81
N SER A 114 44.58 -15.03 6.20
CA SER A 114 45.53 -16.13 5.98
C SER A 114 46.68 -15.73 5.05
N VAL A 115 46.41 -14.96 3.98
CA VAL A 115 47.45 -14.45 3.07
C VAL A 115 48.36 -13.47 3.80
N ILE A 116 47.81 -12.53 4.57
CA ILE A 116 48.60 -11.56 5.35
C ILE A 116 49.51 -12.29 6.35
N LYS A 117 49.01 -13.34 7.03
CA LYS A 117 49.83 -14.16 7.94
C LYS A 117 50.96 -14.89 7.20
N SER A 118 50.69 -15.42 6.01
CA SER A 118 51.70 -16.11 5.19
C SER A 118 52.81 -15.16 4.70
N VAL A 119 52.44 -13.95 4.25
CA VAL A 119 53.40 -12.92 3.83
C VAL A 119 54.26 -12.44 5.01
N ARG A 120 53.65 -12.19 6.18
CA ARG A 120 54.37 -11.78 7.40
C ARG A 120 55.31 -12.87 7.95
N SER A 121 55.02 -14.14 7.71
CA SER A 121 55.91 -15.24 8.08
C SER A 121 57.14 -15.30 7.18
N LYS A 122 57.00 -14.98 5.88
CA LYS A 122 58.13 -14.97 4.94
C LYS A 122 59.07 -13.78 5.18
N SER A 123 58.55 -12.60 5.50
CA SER A 123 59.38 -11.40 5.78
C SER A 123 60.15 -11.44 7.10
N LYS A 124 60.03 -12.51 7.90
CA LYS A 124 60.76 -12.71 9.17
C LYS A 124 61.92 -13.70 9.04
N LEU A 125 62.06 -14.33 7.87
CA LEU A 125 63.05 -15.36 7.53
C LEU A 125 64.13 -14.84 6.56
N GLU A 126 63.99 -13.61 6.07
CA GLU A 126 65.03 -12.79 5.43
C GLU A 126 65.53 -11.75 6.44
#